data_AF-E4WSZ2-F1
#
_entry.id   AF-E4WSZ2-F1
#
_cell.length_a   1.000
_cell.length_b   1.000
_cell.length_c   1.000
_cell.angle_alpha   90.00
_cell.angle_beta   90.00
_cell.angle_gamma   90.00
#
_symmetry.space_group_name_H-M   'P 1'
#
loop_
_entity.id
_entity.type
_entity.pdbx_description
1 polymer ?
#
loop_
_entity_poly.entity_id
_entity_poly.type
_entity_poly.pdbx_seq_one_letter_code
_entity_poly.pdbx_strand_id
1 'polypeptide(L)'
;MKLISGILFAFAAAQDDDAERSNYYGNKPPSYKPSGYNDKPTYKPNYSGGNNYGSGYGDPHFMISSESQPAFCFDFKPEADVEFTLLADGSSGLKIEAHSAKLIKHETHEHVIMDEIKFTSPEGRVISFDIDGVHLSGSDESASDRHPFTGVQTFGDINFVTHADPHGNHQRTHVEVGDAVFMIRGNARKESMAVAVIEPTGLSQESEGIIGQFLRTDAYTVEEVDALHAKVTIAGQTIDAEKKPFHQQVACWVVDEDAMLNLIGDL
;
A
#
# COMPACT_ATOMS: atom_id res chain seq x y z
N MET A 1 25.60 11.60 7.43
CA MET A 1 24.60 11.48 6.36
C MET A 1 24.83 10.15 5.67
N LYS A 2 24.15 9.08 6.12
CA LYS A 2 24.25 7.75 5.51
C LYS A 2 23.07 7.59 4.56
N LEU A 3 23.34 7.76 3.27
CA LEU A 3 22.46 7.28 2.21
C LEU A 3 22.65 5.76 2.15
N ILE A 4 21.79 5.00 2.83
CA ILE A 4 21.69 3.56 2.60
C ILE A 4 20.85 3.39 1.34
N SER A 5 21.58 3.27 0.24
CA SER A 5 21.12 2.79 -1.05
C SER A 5 20.56 1.38 -0.87
N GLY A 6 19.27 1.20 -1.13
CA GLY A 6 18.73 -0.14 -1.35
C GLY A 6 17.26 -0.31 -1.02
N ILE A 7 16.34 0.50 -1.57
CA ILE A 7 14.93 0.11 -1.59
C ILE A 7 14.35 0.40 -2.97
N LEU A 8 14.32 -0.65 -3.78
CA LEU A 8 13.65 -0.70 -5.07
C LEU A 8 12.56 -1.78 -4.95
N PHE A 9 11.44 -1.45 -4.31
CA PHE A 9 10.31 -2.39 -4.25
C PHE A 9 8.96 -1.69 -4.50
N ALA A 10 8.26 -2.25 -5.49
CA ALA A 10 6.81 -2.16 -5.76
C ALA A 10 6.16 -0.82 -6.17
N PHE A 11 6.88 0.28 -6.43
CA PHE A 11 6.23 1.53 -6.87
C PHE A 11 6.19 1.78 -8.39
N ALA A 12 6.78 0.89 -9.21
CA ALA A 12 6.85 1.10 -10.67
C ALA A 12 5.53 0.80 -11.43
N ALA A 13 4.50 0.24 -10.79
CA ALA A 13 3.27 -0.16 -11.49
C ALA A 13 2.16 0.91 -11.48
N ALA A 14 2.47 2.15 -11.09
CA ALA A 14 1.54 3.28 -11.14
C ALA A 14 2.14 4.45 -11.93
N GLN A 15 2.78 4.14 -13.07
CA GLN A 15 2.97 5.08 -14.17
C GLN A 15 1.85 4.83 -15.20
N ASP A 16 1.04 5.88 -15.39
CA ASP A 16 0.28 6.25 -16.58
C ASP A 16 -0.08 5.13 -17.58
N ASP A 17 -1.37 4.80 -17.62
CA ASP A 17 -2.06 4.30 -18.81
C ASP A 17 -2.09 5.42 -19.90
N ASP A 18 -0.91 5.84 -20.39
CA ASP A 18 -0.77 6.59 -21.64
C ASP A 18 -0.29 5.64 -22.75
N ALA A 19 -1.15 4.68 -23.07
CA ALA A 19 -1.14 4.04 -24.38
C ALA A 19 -2.51 4.25 -25.04
N GLU A 20 -2.91 5.52 -25.18
CA GLU A 20 -3.99 5.88 -26.09
C GLU A 20 -3.62 5.49 -27.53
N ARG A 21 -4.34 4.48 -27.99
CA ARG A 21 -4.70 4.27 -29.40
C ARG A 21 -5.18 5.58 -30.03
N SER A 22 -4.42 6.12 -30.99
CA SER A 22 -4.98 6.88 -32.12
C SER A 22 -4.03 6.93 -33.33
N ASN A 23 -4.41 6.16 -34.35
CA ASN A 23 -4.27 6.39 -35.79
C ASN A 23 -2.92 6.82 -36.40
N TYR A 24 -2.23 5.86 -37.02
CA TYR A 24 -1.53 6.13 -38.28
C TYR A 24 -1.82 5.03 -39.32
N TYR A 25 -2.30 5.47 -40.48
CA TYR A 25 -2.60 4.65 -41.65
C TYR A 25 -1.32 4.04 -42.26
N GLY A 26 -1.40 2.77 -42.67
CA GLY A 26 -0.77 2.25 -43.88
C GLY A 26 0.72 1.87 -43.83
N ASN A 27 1.02 0.60 -43.55
CA ASN A 27 1.76 -0.33 -44.45
C ASN A 27 2.28 -1.57 -43.68
N LYS A 28 2.00 -2.76 -44.20
CA LYS A 28 2.68 -4.04 -43.89
C LYS A 28 3.53 -4.43 -45.11
N PRO A 29 4.47 -5.39 -45.02
CA PRO A 29 5.50 -5.67 -44.00
C PRO A 29 6.91 -5.83 -44.67
N PRO A 30 7.95 -6.37 -44.02
CA PRO A 30 8.21 -7.79 -44.29
C PRO A 30 8.61 -8.63 -43.07
N SER A 31 8.46 -9.95 -43.26
CA SER A 31 8.68 -11.05 -42.34
C SER A 31 10.11 -11.19 -41.79
N TYR A 32 10.24 -11.63 -40.53
CA TYR A 32 11.36 -12.48 -40.13
C TYR A 32 10.94 -13.51 -39.06
N LYS A 33 11.52 -14.70 -39.17
CA LYS A 33 11.19 -15.98 -38.50
C LYS A 33 11.75 -16.09 -37.06
N PRO A 34 11.25 -17.05 -36.25
CA PRO A 34 11.52 -17.13 -34.81
C PRO A 34 12.83 -17.87 -34.49
N SER A 35 13.56 -17.43 -33.46
CA SER A 35 14.58 -18.27 -32.81
C SER A 35 14.91 -17.75 -31.41
N GLY A 36 15.01 -18.68 -30.44
CA GLY A 36 15.85 -18.48 -29.27
C GLY A 36 15.12 -18.57 -27.93
N TYR A 37 14.82 -19.79 -27.51
CA TYR A 37 14.84 -20.16 -26.09
C TYR A 37 16.18 -19.69 -25.50
N ASN A 38 16.18 -18.92 -24.42
CA ASN A 38 17.35 -18.79 -23.56
C ASN A 38 16.92 -18.49 -22.12
N ASP A 39 17.41 -19.34 -21.24
CA ASP A 39 17.19 -19.41 -19.81
C ASP A 39 17.45 -18.06 -19.11
N LYS A 40 16.49 -17.63 -18.28
CA LYS A 40 16.77 -16.60 -17.27
C LYS A 40 17.17 -17.29 -15.96
N PRO A 41 18.30 -16.90 -15.34
CA PRO A 41 18.73 -17.48 -14.08
C PRO A 41 17.72 -17.15 -12.97
N THR A 42 17.27 -18.18 -12.26
CA THR A 42 16.46 -18.05 -11.04
C THR A 42 17.32 -17.44 -9.94
N TYR A 43 17.13 -16.14 -9.70
CA TYR A 43 17.69 -15.45 -8.54
C TYR A 43 16.95 -15.97 -7.30
N LYS A 44 17.64 -16.70 -6.42
CA LYS A 44 17.21 -16.98 -5.05
C LYS A 44 17.88 -15.94 -4.14
N PRO A 45 17.15 -14.94 -3.60
CA PRO A 45 17.75 -14.02 -2.64
C PRO A 45 18.03 -14.78 -1.34
N ASN A 46 19.17 -14.49 -0.74
CA ASN A 46 19.56 -15.02 0.56
C ASN A 46 19.01 -14.07 1.63
N TYR A 47 17.98 -14.50 2.35
CA TYR A 47 17.20 -13.67 3.26
C TYR A 47 17.82 -13.66 4.67
N SER A 48 18.27 -12.50 5.15
CA SER A 48 18.84 -12.34 6.49
C SER A 48 18.42 -10.98 7.06
N GLY A 49 17.44 -11.00 7.99
CA GLY A 49 17.02 -9.87 8.85
C GLY A 49 16.51 -8.65 8.09
N GLY A 50 15.19 -8.47 8.01
CA GLY A 50 14.57 -7.49 7.13
C GLY A 50 13.45 -6.69 7.77
N ASN A 51 13.35 -5.42 7.39
CA ASN A 51 12.15 -4.61 7.66
C ASN A 51 10.96 -5.20 6.89
N ASN A 52 9.77 -5.12 7.49
CA ASN A 52 8.52 -5.47 6.82
C ASN A 52 7.80 -4.20 6.37
N TYR A 53 7.10 -4.32 5.25
CA TYR A 53 6.36 -3.25 4.60
C TYR A 53 4.95 -3.74 4.29
N GLY A 54 3.96 -2.86 4.44
CA GLY A 54 2.58 -3.14 4.08
C GLY A 54 1.95 -1.99 3.31
N SER A 55 1.07 -2.34 2.39
CA SER A 55 0.30 -1.38 1.58
C SER A 55 -1.12 -1.86 1.36
N GLY A 56 -2.06 -0.91 1.33
CA GLY A 56 -3.48 -1.13 1.04
C GLY A 56 -3.94 -0.21 -0.08
N TYR A 57 -4.81 -0.71 -0.96
CA TYR A 57 -5.27 0.01 -2.17
C TYR A 57 -6.77 -0.10 -2.38
N GLY A 58 -7.43 1.03 -2.68
CA GLY A 58 -8.71 1.04 -3.39
C GLY A 58 -9.82 0.26 -2.70
N ASP A 59 -10.42 -0.69 -3.43
CA ASP A 59 -11.29 -1.76 -2.95
C ASP A 59 -10.46 -2.79 -2.19
N PRO A 60 -10.42 -2.78 -0.84
CA PRO A 60 -9.14 -2.88 -0.13
C PRO A 60 -8.33 -4.13 -0.48
N HIS A 61 -7.33 -3.94 -1.33
CA HIS A 61 -6.35 -4.96 -1.67
C HIS A 61 -5.09 -4.69 -0.88
N PHE A 62 -4.58 -5.71 -0.18
CA PHE A 62 -3.37 -5.58 0.62
C PHE A 62 -2.24 -6.38 0.00
N MET A 63 -1.05 -5.79 0.06
CA MET A 63 0.20 -6.48 -0.24
C MET A 63 1.15 -6.27 0.93
N ILE A 64 1.58 -7.39 1.49
CA ILE A 64 2.55 -7.45 2.59
C ILE A 64 3.82 -8.05 2.03
N SER A 65 4.95 -7.41 2.32
CA SER A 65 6.26 -7.85 1.88
C SER A 65 7.30 -7.58 2.95
N SER A 66 8.32 -8.40 3.05
CA SER A 66 9.51 -8.10 3.84
C SER A 66 10.76 -8.31 3.03
N GLU A 67 11.89 -7.79 3.52
CA GLU A 67 13.17 -8.12 2.90
C GLU A 67 13.53 -9.60 3.09
N SER A 68 12.89 -10.32 4.02
CA SER A 68 13.22 -11.70 4.37
C SER A 68 12.25 -12.76 3.82
N GLN A 69 11.10 -12.36 3.28
CA GLN A 69 10.03 -13.25 2.83
C GLN A 69 9.42 -12.77 1.51
N PRO A 70 8.98 -13.68 0.63
CA PRO A 70 8.17 -13.33 -0.53
C PRO A 70 6.92 -12.52 -0.15
N ALA A 71 6.44 -11.67 -1.04
CA ALA A 71 5.20 -10.94 -0.81
C ALA A 71 3.98 -11.87 -0.87
N PHE A 72 3.00 -11.61 0.00
CA PHE A 72 1.66 -12.21 -0.10
C PHE A 72 0.60 -11.11 -0.15
N CYS A 73 -0.54 -11.44 -0.74
CA CYS A 73 -1.60 -10.50 -1.04
C CYS A 73 -2.95 -11.08 -0.67
N PHE A 74 -3.87 -10.21 -0.29
CA PHE A 74 -5.23 -10.60 0.06
C PHE A 74 -6.19 -9.43 -0.16
N ASP A 75 -7.45 -9.78 -0.37
CA ASP A 75 -8.56 -8.82 -0.38
C ASP A 75 -9.11 -8.71 1.04
N PHE A 76 -9.56 -7.51 1.41
CA PHE A 76 -10.32 -7.27 2.64
C PHE A 76 -11.56 -6.47 2.26
N LYS A 77 -12.73 -7.00 2.59
CA LYS A 77 -14.01 -6.34 2.34
C LYS A 77 -14.62 -5.86 3.65
N PRO A 78 -14.34 -4.62 4.06
CA PRO A 78 -15.06 -4.04 5.18
C PRO A 78 -16.53 -3.88 4.82
N GLU A 79 -17.37 -3.73 5.85
CA GLU A 79 -18.70 -3.16 5.65
C GLU A 79 -18.56 -1.76 5.03
N ALA A 80 -19.62 -1.27 4.38
CA ALA A 80 -19.62 0.12 3.91
C ALA A 80 -19.84 1.06 5.09
N ASP A 81 -19.28 2.27 5.00
CA ASP A 81 -19.44 3.37 5.96
C ASP A 81 -18.91 3.00 7.35
N VAL A 82 -17.77 2.31 7.41
CA VAL A 82 -17.10 1.97 8.68
C VAL A 82 -15.65 2.44 8.69
N GLU A 83 -15.16 2.79 9.88
CA GLU A 83 -13.74 3.00 10.10
C GLU A 83 -13.08 1.67 10.50
N PHE A 84 -11.88 1.42 9.96
CA PHE A 84 -11.08 0.27 10.35
C PHE A 84 -9.60 0.64 10.49
N THR A 85 -8.93 -0.02 11.44
CA THR A 85 -7.54 0.25 11.77
C THR A 85 -6.60 -0.43 10.79
N LEU A 86 -5.84 0.38 10.06
CA LEU A 86 -4.75 -0.09 9.22
C LEU A 86 -3.50 -0.34 10.07
N LEU A 87 -3.20 0.58 10.97
CA LEU A 87 -2.03 0.52 11.84
C LEU A 87 -2.34 1.24 13.16
N ALA A 88 -2.06 0.60 14.28
CA ALA A 88 -2.03 1.25 15.59
C ALA A 88 -0.75 0.86 16.31
N ASP A 89 0.11 1.82 16.58
CA ASP A 89 1.34 1.59 17.34
C ASP A 89 1.18 2.13 18.76
N GLY A 90 0.92 1.23 19.71
CA GLY A 90 0.73 1.60 21.11
C GLY A 90 1.97 2.23 21.77
N SER A 91 3.17 2.04 21.21
CA SER A 91 4.39 2.60 21.79
C SER A 91 4.62 4.07 21.40
N SER A 92 4.39 4.41 20.12
CA SER A 92 4.48 5.79 19.66
C SER A 92 3.19 6.58 19.90
N GLY A 93 2.04 5.91 19.92
CA GLY A 93 0.72 6.55 19.91
C GLY A 93 0.22 6.90 18.50
N LEU A 94 0.97 6.54 17.45
CA LEU A 94 0.52 6.71 16.06
C LEU A 94 -0.63 5.75 15.74
N LYS A 95 -1.71 6.29 15.17
CA LYS A 95 -2.84 5.50 14.64
C LYS A 95 -3.13 5.91 13.21
N ILE A 96 -3.35 4.93 12.34
CA ILE A 96 -3.75 5.09 10.94
C ILE A 96 -5.02 4.27 10.73
N GLU A 97 -6.05 4.95 10.27
CA GLU A 97 -7.37 4.40 10.01
C GLU A 97 -7.77 4.68 8.56
N ALA A 98 -8.59 3.81 8.00
CA ALA A 98 -9.28 4.07 6.75
C ALA A 98 -10.79 4.12 7.01
N HIS A 99 -11.48 4.98 6.29
CA HIS A 99 -12.93 4.92 6.15
C HIS A 99 -13.26 4.14 4.88
N SER A 100 -14.26 3.27 4.95
CA SER A 100 -14.82 2.60 3.78
C SER A 100 -16.08 3.30 3.30
N ALA A 101 -16.23 3.46 2.00
CA ALA A 101 -17.48 3.96 1.41
C ALA A 101 -17.98 3.05 0.31
N LYS A 102 -19.30 3.03 0.17
CA LYS A 102 -19.97 2.35 -0.93
C LYS A 102 -19.94 3.22 -2.19
N LEU A 103 -19.26 2.74 -3.21
CA LEU A 103 -19.24 3.34 -4.53
C LEU A 103 -20.07 2.52 -5.51
N ILE A 104 -21.10 3.15 -6.09
CA ILE A 104 -21.95 2.52 -7.10
C ILE A 104 -21.42 2.92 -8.47
N LYS A 105 -20.75 1.99 -9.17
CA LYS A 105 -20.38 2.17 -10.57
C LYS A 105 -21.39 1.47 -11.47
N HIS A 106 -21.97 2.23 -12.40
CA HIS A 106 -22.90 1.73 -13.43
C HIS A 106 -24.06 0.89 -12.89
N GLU A 107 -25.11 1.52 -12.35
CA GLU A 107 -26.46 1.00 -11.99
C GLU A 107 -26.59 -0.37 -11.27
N THR A 108 -25.54 -1.17 -11.10
CA THR A 108 -25.61 -2.60 -10.75
C THR A 108 -24.37 -3.15 -10.04
N HIS A 109 -23.22 -2.47 -10.06
CA HIS A 109 -22.00 -2.95 -9.40
C HIS A 109 -21.65 -2.05 -8.21
N GLU A 110 -21.81 -2.62 -7.02
CA GLU A 110 -21.47 -2.01 -5.76
C GLU A 110 -20.04 -2.40 -5.39
N HIS A 111 -19.20 -1.41 -5.14
CA HIS A 111 -17.84 -1.61 -4.65
C HIS A 111 -17.70 -0.93 -3.30
N VAL A 112 -17.02 -1.56 -2.35
CA VAL A 112 -16.57 -0.90 -1.14
C VAL A 112 -15.13 -0.48 -1.37
N ILE A 113 -14.84 0.80 -1.18
CA ILE A 113 -13.52 1.41 -1.39
C ILE A 113 -13.04 2.07 -0.10
N MET A 114 -11.73 2.30 0.03
CA MET A 114 -11.21 3.29 0.96
C MET A 114 -11.34 4.67 0.33
N ASP A 115 -12.13 5.56 0.91
CA ASP A 115 -12.34 6.94 0.43
C ASP A 115 -11.62 7.98 1.30
N GLU A 116 -11.31 7.65 2.56
CA GLU A 116 -10.48 8.47 3.44
C GLU A 116 -9.38 7.64 4.13
N ILE A 117 -8.19 8.22 4.29
CA ILE A 117 -7.15 7.73 5.19
C ILE A 117 -6.89 8.78 6.26
N LYS A 118 -6.93 8.41 7.53
CA LYS A 118 -6.78 9.30 8.69
C LYS A 118 -5.59 8.88 9.53
N PHE A 119 -4.75 9.85 9.89
CA PHE A 119 -3.63 9.70 10.80
C PHE A 119 -3.95 10.47 12.08
N THR A 120 -3.78 9.81 13.23
CA THR A 120 -3.71 10.45 14.54
C THR A 120 -2.29 10.31 15.05
N SER A 121 -1.60 11.43 15.24
CA SER A 121 -0.20 11.45 15.66
C SER A 121 -0.03 11.26 17.17
N PRO A 122 1.21 10.96 17.64
CA PRO A 122 1.56 10.94 19.06
C PRO A 122 1.12 12.19 19.85
N GLU A 123 1.23 13.38 19.26
CA GLU A 123 0.77 14.63 19.90
C GLU A 123 -0.75 14.91 19.75
N GLY A 124 -1.51 13.94 19.26
CA GLY A 124 -2.96 14.02 19.08
C GLY A 124 -3.40 14.89 17.91
N ARG A 125 -2.51 15.20 16.97
CA ARG A 125 -2.87 15.90 15.72
C ARG A 125 -3.55 14.92 14.78
N VAL A 126 -4.57 15.39 14.07
CA VAL A 126 -5.31 14.58 13.11
C VAL A 126 -5.16 15.17 11.73
N ILE A 127 -4.61 14.37 10.81
CA ILE A 127 -4.55 14.68 9.38
C ILE A 127 -5.30 13.59 8.62
N SER A 128 -6.27 13.98 7.79
CA SER A 128 -6.97 13.06 6.92
C SER A 128 -6.76 13.39 5.45
N PHE A 129 -6.93 12.38 4.61
CA PHE A 129 -6.64 12.40 3.19
C PHE A 129 -7.80 11.77 2.44
N ASP A 130 -8.36 12.52 1.50
CA ASP A 130 -9.38 12.05 0.56
C ASP A 130 -9.02 12.53 -0.86
N ILE A 131 -9.96 12.38 -1.79
CA ILE A 131 -9.71 12.77 -3.18
C ILE A 131 -9.58 14.28 -3.39
N ASP A 132 -10.18 15.07 -2.50
CA ASP A 132 -10.17 16.53 -2.55
C ASP A 132 -8.87 17.10 -1.95
N GLY A 133 -8.22 16.37 -1.03
CA GLY A 133 -6.88 16.70 -0.60
C GLY A 133 -6.56 16.31 0.83
N VAL A 134 -6.02 17.27 1.57
CA VAL A 134 -5.50 17.09 2.93
C VAL A 134 -6.33 17.95 3.88
N HIS A 135 -6.87 17.33 4.92
CA HIS A 135 -7.68 17.99 5.94
C HIS A 135 -6.98 17.92 7.29
N LEU A 136 -6.93 19.05 7.99
CA LEU A 136 -6.25 19.17 9.28
C LEU A 136 -7.27 19.41 10.39
N SER A 137 -7.18 18.64 11.46
CA SER A 137 -8.04 18.79 12.64
C SER A 137 -7.30 18.37 13.93
N GLY A 138 -7.98 18.47 15.08
CA GLY A 138 -7.37 18.15 16.38
C GLY A 138 -6.46 19.25 16.95
N SER A 139 -6.41 20.43 16.33
CA SER A 139 -5.76 21.64 16.85
C SER A 139 -6.38 22.89 16.23
N ASP A 140 -6.32 24.02 16.93
CA ASP A 140 -6.63 25.35 16.38
C ASP A 140 -5.46 25.91 15.54
N GLU A 141 -4.30 25.23 15.57
CA GLU A 141 -3.13 25.58 14.78
C GLU A 141 -3.35 25.24 13.30
N SER A 142 -2.87 26.11 12.41
CA SER A 142 -2.75 25.79 10.99
C SER A 142 -1.41 25.09 10.73
N ALA A 143 -1.31 24.32 9.64
CA ALA A 143 -0.01 23.86 9.16
C ALA A 143 0.90 25.05 8.83
N SER A 144 2.21 24.83 8.91
CA SER A 144 3.20 25.81 8.47
C SER A 144 3.09 26.11 6.98
N ASP A 145 3.60 27.28 6.57
CA ASP A 145 3.78 27.59 5.16
C ASP A 145 4.67 26.54 4.48
N ARG A 146 4.35 26.22 3.22
CA ARG A 146 5.15 25.32 2.40
C ARG A 146 6.60 25.80 2.31
N HIS A 147 7.54 24.95 2.71
CA HIS A 147 8.95 25.25 2.59
C HIS A 147 9.32 25.48 1.10
N PRO A 148 10.01 26.58 0.75
CA PRO A 148 10.14 27.04 -0.63
C PRO A 148 10.90 26.10 -1.57
N PHE A 149 11.72 25.19 -1.02
CA PHE A 149 12.52 24.27 -1.81
C PHE A 149 12.04 22.82 -1.77
N THR A 150 11.39 22.42 -0.68
CA THR A 150 10.99 21.02 -0.46
C THR A 150 9.48 20.83 -0.52
N GLY A 151 8.70 21.90 -0.39
CA GLY A 151 7.24 21.85 -0.30
C GLY A 151 6.72 21.29 1.03
N VAL A 152 7.61 20.96 1.98
CA VAL A 152 7.26 20.40 3.29
C VAL A 152 6.42 21.40 4.06
N GLN A 153 5.34 20.90 4.63
CA GLN A 153 4.52 21.55 5.65
C GLN A 153 4.60 20.73 6.93
N THR A 154 4.41 21.40 8.05
CA THR A 154 4.44 20.80 9.38
C THR A 154 3.15 21.12 10.10
N PHE A 155 2.53 20.10 10.71
CA PHE A 155 1.36 20.22 11.55
C PHE A 155 1.59 19.44 12.84
N GLY A 156 1.95 20.14 13.91
CA GLY A 156 2.49 19.54 15.13
C GLY A 156 3.72 18.67 14.85
N ASP A 157 3.63 17.39 15.16
CA ASP A 157 4.63 16.34 14.97
C ASP A 157 4.54 15.61 13.63
N ILE A 158 3.69 16.09 12.71
CA ILE A 158 3.52 15.53 11.37
C ILE A 158 4.19 16.44 10.33
N ASN A 159 5.10 15.90 9.54
CA ASN A 159 5.58 16.58 8.33
C ASN A 159 4.94 15.95 7.09
N PHE A 160 4.57 16.76 6.11
CA PHE A 160 3.96 16.23 4.89
C PHE A 160 4.25 17.08 3.64
N VAL A 161 4.27 16.41 2.49
CA VAL A 161 4.41 17.02 1.16
C VAL A 161 3.32 16.47 0.25
N THR A 162 2.46 17.34 -0.25
CA THR A 162 1.34 16.96 -1.12
C THR A 162 1.60 17.38 -2.56
N HIS A 163 1.33 16.44 -3.47
CA HIS A 163 1.31 16.65 -4.90
C HIS A 163 -0.12 16.45 -5.42
N ALA A 164 -0.59 17.40 -6.22
CA ALA A 164 -1.85 17.33 -6.94
C ALA A 164 -1.58 17.07 -8.42
N ASP A 165 -2.56 16.50 -9.11
CA ASP A 165 -2.54 16.37 -10.57
C ASP A 165 -2.79 17.73 -11.26
N PRO A 166 -2.67 17.83 -12.60
CA PRO A 166 -2.94 19.07 -13.33
C PRO A 166 -4.37 19.63 -13.19
N HIS A 167 -5.32 18.83 -12.70
CA HIS A 167 -6.71 19.21 -12.45
C HIS A 167 -6.96 19.62 -11.00
N GLY A 168 -5.95 19.51 -10.13
CA GLY A 168 -6.03 19.85 -8.71
C GLY A 168 -6.46 18.70 -7.81
N ASN A 169 -6.68 17.49 -8.33
CA ASN A 169 -7.06 16.34 -7.51
C ASN A 169 -5.87 15.83 -6.69
N HIS A 170 -6.15 15.22 -5.54
CA HIS A 170 -5.12 14.57 -4.75
C HIS A 170 -4.45 13.43 -5.52
N GLN A 171 -3.13 13.53 -5.74
CA GLN A 171 -2.36 12.48 -6.41
C GLN A 171 -1.52 11.70 -5.40
N ARG A 172 -0.76 12.40 -4.56
CA ARG A 172 0.18 11.78 -3.62
C ARG A 172 0.51 12.69 -2.46
N THR A 173 0.51 12.18 -1.23
CA THR A 173 1.14 12.82 -0.06
C THR A 173 2.22 11.92 0.52
N HIS A 174 3.41 12.48 0.76
CA HIS A 174 4.39 11.89 1.68
C HIS A 174 4.11 12.39 3.08
N VAL A 175 4.06 11.50 4.06
CA VAL A 175 3.79 11.82 5.47
C VAL A 175 4.91 11.23 6.30
N GLU A 176 5.47 12.04 7.19
CA GLU A 176 6.49 11.63 8.15
C GLU A 176 5.96 11.91 9.56
N VAL A 177 6.00 10.90 10.42
CA VAL A 177 5.69 11.00 11.85
C VAL A 177 6.83 10.36 12.62
N GLY A 178 7.63 11.17 13.32
CA GLY A 178 8.92 10.72 13.84
C GLY A 178 9.85 10.26 12.70
N ASP A 179 10.39 9.04 12.82
CA ASP A 179 11.24 8.43 11.78
C ASP A 179 10.44 7.58 10.76
N ALA A 180 9.14 7.40 10.99
CA ALA A 180 8.29 6.58 10.13
C ALA A 180 7.80 7.39 8.93
N VAL A 181 7.85 6.78 7.74
CA VAL A 181 7.46 7.43 6.47
C VAL A 181 6.35 6.64 5.79
N PHE A 182 5.32 7.36 5.35
CA PHE A 182 4.15 6.83 4.69
C PHE A 182 3.90 7.53 3.36
N MET A 183 3.25 6.81 2.45
CA MET A 183 2.76 7.37 1.19
C MET A 183 1.26 7.17 1.09
N ILE A 184 0.54 8.27 0.87
CA ILE A 184 -0.90 8.27 0.57
C ILE A 184 -1.08 8.64 -0.89
N ARG A 185 -1.97 7.95 -1.59
CA ARG A 185 -2.28 8.23 -3.01
C ARG A 185 -3.78 8.26 -3.22
N GLY A 186 -4.26 9.32 -3.85
CA GLY A 186 -5.61 9.40 -4.39
C GLY A 186 -5.66 8.84 -5.81
N ASN A 187 -6.77 8.20 -6.16
CA ASN A 187 -7.07 7.79 -7.52
C ASN A 187 -8.40 8.41 -7.94
N ALA A 188 -8.35 9.58 -8.60
CA ALA A 188 -9.55 10.34 -8.97
C ALA A 188 -10.52 9.55 -9.85
N ARG A 189 -10.00 8.66 -10.72
CA ARG A 189 -10.85 7.81 -11.57
C ARG A 189 -11.55 6.70 -10.78
N LYS A 190 -10.89 6.20 -9.73
CA LYS A 190 -11.46 5.19 -8.85
C LYS A 190 -12.25 5.78 -7.68
N GLU A 191 -12.09 7.08 -7.42
CA GLU A 191 -12.58 7.81 -6.24
C GLU A 191 -12.11 7.18 -4.93
N SER A 192 -10.90 6.62 -4.94
CA SER A 192 -10.39 5.80 -3.84
C SER A 192 -9.00 6.21 -3.41
N MET A 193 -8.66 5.89 -2.17
CA MET A 193 -7.38 6.14 -1.52
C MET A 193 -6.54 4.87 -1.42
N ALA A 194 -5.24 5.06 -1.26
CA ALA A 194 -4.28 4.01 -0.99
C ALA A 194 -3.23 4.52 0.01
N VAL A 195 -2.72 3.60 0.82
CA VAL A 195 -1.71 3.87 1.85
C VAL A 195 -0.58 2.84 1.74
N ALA A 196 0.65 3.28 1.97
CA ALA A 196 1.80 2.40 2.09
C ALA A 196 2.74 2.87 3.20
N VAL A 197 3.28 1.92 3.96
CA VAL A 197 4.40 2.14 4.86
C VAL A 197 5.69 2.07 4.03
N ILE A 198 6.39 3.19 3.90
CA ILE A 198 7.61 3.32 3.09
C ILE A 198 8.85 3.04 3.94
N GLU A 199 8.87 3.58 5.16
CA GLU A 199 9.93 3.38 6.14
C GLU A 199 9.27 3.13 7.50
N PRO A 200 9.30 1.89 8.02
CA PRO A 200 8.68 1.56 9.30
C PRO A 200 9.54 1.96 10.51
N THR A 201 10.74 2.53 10.31
CA THR A 201 11.62 2.95 11.40
C THR A 201 10.88 3.83 12.42
N GLY A 202 11.03 3.51 13.70
CA GLY A 202 10.35 4.22 14.80
C GLY A 202 9.01 3.61 15.22
N LEU A 203 8.43 2.71 14.41
CA LEU A 203 7.23 1.95 14.79
C LEU A 203 7.59 0.74 15.64
N SER A 204 6.75 0.40 16.61
CA SER A 204 7.01 -0.75 17.47
C SER A 204 6.69 -2.10 16.82
N GLN A 205 7.31 -3.15 17.35
CA GLN A 205 7.05 -4.54 16.99
C GLN A 205 5.69 -5.05 17.50
N GLU A 206 5.02 -4.26 18.35
CA GLU A 206 3.68 -4.56 18.88
C GLU A 206 2.61 -3.73 18.14
N SER A 207 2.93 -3.23 16.94
CA SER A 207 1.95 -2.54 16.11
C SER A 207 0.83 -3.51 15.70
N GLU A 208 -0.41 -3.02 15.76
CA GLU A 208 -1.63 -3.78 15.49
C GLU A 208 -2.37 -3.23 14.26
N GLY A 209 -3.46 -3.89 13.86
CA GLY A 209 -4.26 -3.53 12.68
C GLY A 209 -3.84 -4.30 11.43
N ILE A 210 -4.57 -4.08 10.33
CA ILE A 210 -4.45 -4.89 9.10
C ILE A 210 -3.01 -4.90 8.57
N ILE A 211 -2.35 -3.74 8.53
CA ILE A 211 -0.95 -3.57 8.12
C ILE A 211 -0.02 -3.70 9.34
N GLY A 212 -0.37 -3.09 10.47
CA GLY A 212 0.53 -2.97 11.63
C GLY A 212 1.01 -4.32 12.17
N GLN A 213 0.14 -5.34 12.20
CA GLN A 213 0.50 -6.70 12.67
C GLN A 213 1.62 -7.35 11.86
N PHE A 214 1.83 -6.88 10.63
CA PHE A 214 2.86 -7.37 9.73
C PHE A 214 4.17 -6.59 9.83
N LEU A 215 4.26 -5.54 10.64
CA LEU A 215 5.50 -4.77 10.82
C LEU A 215 6.51 -5.45 11.73
N ARG A 216 6.06 -6.39 12.58
CA ARG A 216 6.96 -7.16 13.45
C ARG A 216 7.87 -8.07 12.64
N THR A 217 9.09 -8.26 13.11
CA THR A 217 10.03 -9.23 12.54
C THR A 217 9.39 -10.61 12.53
N ASP A 218 9.58 -11.35 11.43
CA ASP A 218 9.01 -12.69 11.25
C ASP A 218 7.49 -12.76 11.43
N ALA A 219 6.76 -11.67 11.13
CA ALA A 219 5.30 -11.62 11.22
C ALA A 219 4.59 -12.71 10.42
N TYR A 220 5.21 -13.12 9.32
CA TYR A 220 4.74 -14.17 8.45
C TYR A 220 5.90 -14.97 7.85
N THR A 221 5.60 -16.17 7.38
CA THR A 221 6.52 -16.96 6.54
C THR A 221 5.78 -17.50 5.32
N VAL A 222 6.49 -17.63 4.20
CA VAL A 222 5.97 -18.26 2.99
C VAL A 222 6.79 -19.49 2.65
N GLU A 223 6.15 -20.65 2.70
CA GLU A 223 6.72 -21.93 2.28
C GLU A 223 6.18 -22.31 0.90
N GLU A 224 7.01 -22.17 -0.14
CA GLU A 224 6.64 -22.61 -1.48
C GLU A 224 6.51 -24.13 -1.53
N VAL A 225 5.32 -24.63 -1.87
CA VAL A 225 5.04 -26.06 -2.04
C VAL A 225 5.43 -26.49 -3.46
N ASP A 226 5.05 -25.68 -4.45
CA ASP A 226 5.45 -25.82 -5.85
C ASP A 226 5.46 -24.46 -6.57
N ALA A 227 5.51 -24.47 -7.90
CA ALA A 227 5.60 -23.24 -8.69
C ALA A 227 4.35 -22.33 -8.62
N LEU A 228 3.20 -22.89 -8.25
CA LEU A 228 1.90 -22.23 -8.22
C LEU A 228 1.26 -22.22 -6.82
N HIS A 229 1.73 -23.03 -5.88
CA HIS A 229 1.18 -23.12 -4.54
C HIS A 229 2.22 -22.86 -3.45
N ALA A 230 1.79 -22.19 -2.39
CA ALA A 230 2.57 -21.95 -1.18
C ALA A 230 1.69 -22.05 0.07
N LYS A 231 2.33 -22.11 1.23
CA LYS A 231 1.70 -21.99 2.53
C LYS A 231 2.19 -20.73 3.20
N VAL A 232 1.26 -19.85 3.57
CA VAL A 232 1.56 -18.62 4.30
C VAL A 232 1.22 -18.86 5.77
N THR A 233 2.21 -18.74 6.66
CA THR A 233 1.98 -18.87 8.10
C THR A 233 2.04 -17.51 8.76
N ILE A 234 0.97 -17.12 9.44
CA ILE A 234 0.81 -15.83 10.13
C ILE A 234 0.33 -16.13 11.54
N ALA A 235 1.01 -15.59 12.56
CA ALA A 235 0.66 -15.81 13.97
C ALA A 235 0.45 -17.30 14.36
N GLY A 236 1.19 -18.21 13.73
CA GLY A 236 1.08 -19.65 13.96
C GLY A 236 -0.06 -20.37 13.22
N GLN A 237 -0.92 -19.64 12.51
CA GLN A 237 -1.93 -20.21 11.63
C GLN A 237 -1.37 -20.32 10.21
N THR A 238 -1.61 -21.46 9.55
CA THR A 238 -1.14 -21.70 8.18
C THR A 238 -2.30 -21.70 7.21
N ILE A 239 -2.16 -20.95 6.12
CA ILE A 239 -3.17 -20.77 5.07
C ILE A 239 -2.55 -21.13 3.72
N ASP A 240 -3.32 -21.77 2.85
CA ASP A 240 -2.90 -22.03 1.48
C ASP A 240 -2.91 -20.75 0.65
N ALA A 241 -1.94 -20.63 -0.26
CA ALA A 241 -1.79 -19.48 -1.14
C ALA A 241 -1.45 -19.91 -2.57
N GLU A 242 -1.91 -19.13 -3.54
CA GLU A 242 -1.71 -19.39 -4.96
C GLU A 242 -0.93 -18.26 -5.62
N LYS A 243 0.02 -18.62 -6.49
CA LYS A 243 0.73 -17.64 -7.32
C LYS A 243 -0.13 -17.28 -8.52
N LYS A 244 -0.76 -16.11 -8.47
CA LYS A 244 -1.54 -15.57 -9.58
C LYS A 244 -1.33 -14.07 -9.73
N PRO A 245 -1.59 -13.51 -10.93
CA PRO A 245 -1.72 -12.06 -11.08
C PRO A 245 -2.77 -11.56 -10.09
N PHE A 246 -2.44 -10.51 -9.36
CA PHE A 246 -3.32 -9.95 -8.33
C PHE A 246 -3.44 -8.45 -8.57
N HIS A 247 -4.55 -8.05 -9.18
CA HIS A 247 -4.81 -6.68 -9.60
C HIS A 247 -3.66 -6.11 -10.44
N GLN A 248 -2.93 -5.13 -9.92
CA GLN A 248 -1.82 -4.46 -10.61
C GLN A 248 -0.47 -5.16 -10.38
N GLN A 249 -0.42 -6.22 -9.56
CA GLN A 249 0.82 -6.91 -9.18
C GLN A 249 1.08 -8.13 -10.06
N VAL A 250 2.31 -8.21 -10.58
CA VAL A 250 2.72 -9.19 -11.60
C VAL A 250 2.94 -10.59 -11.02
N ALA A 251 3.24 -10.70 -9.71
CA ALA A 251 3.28 -11.98 -9.01
C ALA A 251 3.25 -11.77 -7.49
N CYS A 252 2.21 -12.32 -6.84
CA CYS A 252 2.08 -12.35 -5.38
C CYS A 252 1.54 -13.72 -4.97
N TRP A 253 1.85 -14.16 -3.74
CA TRP A 253 1.16 -15.31 -3.15
C TRP A 253 -0.19 -14.85 -2.64
N VAL A 254 -1.26 -15.17 -3.36
CA VAL A 254 -2.61 -14.72 -3.03
C VAL A 254 -3.24 -15.70 -2.06
N VAL A 255 -3.61 -15.18 -0.90
CA VAL A 255 -4.34 -15.91 0.14
C VAL A 255 -5.83 -15.69 -0.05
N ASP A 256 -6.64 -16.71 0.23
CA ASP A 256 -8.10 -16.60 0.20
C ASP A 256 -8.63 -15.62 1.25
N GLU A 257 -9.64 -14.85 0.86
CA GLU A 257 -10.23 -13.79 1.69
C GLU A 257 -10.87 -14.34 2.96
N ASP A 258 -11.66 -15.41 2.88
CA ASP A 258 -12.35 -15.96 4.05
C ASP A 258 -11.33 -16.49 5.07
N ALA A 259 -10.23 -17.07 4.58
CA ALA A 259 -9.15 -17.53 5.44
C ALA A 259 -8.42 -16.36 6.13
N MET A 260 -8.20 -15.25 5.43
CA MET A 260 -7.61 -14.05 6.02
C MET A 260 -8.54 -13.35 7.01
N LEU A 261 -9.85 -13.33 6.75
CA LEU A 261 -10.84 -12.75 7.65
C LEU A 261 -10.91 -13.49 8.98
N ASN A 262 -10.84 -14.83 8.98
CA ASN A 262 -10.74 -15.60 10.22
C ASN A 262 -9.48 -15.23 11.00
N LEU A 263 -8.37 -14.98 10.30
CA LEU A 263 -7.11 -14.62 10.95
C LEU A 263 -7.13 -13.19 11.53
N ILE A 264 -7.73 -12.24 10.83
CA ILE A 264 -7.81 -10.83 11.25
C ILE A 264 -8.91 -10.62 12.29
N GLY A 265 -10.00 -11.39 12.23
CA GLY A 265 -11.16 -11.27 13.13
C GLY A 265 -11.06 -12.04 14.45
N ASP A 266 -10.16 -13.03 14.54
CA ASP A 266 -9.86 -13.75 15.79
C ASP A 266 -8.82 -13.01 16.69
N LEU A 267 -8.43 -11.79 16.30
CA LEU A 267 -7.50 -10.90 17.03
C LEU A 267 -8.27 -9.74 17.70
#